data_AF-A0A1C6CI32-F1
#
_entry.id   AF-A0A1C6CI32-F1
#
_cell.length_a   1.000
_cell.length_b   1.000
_cell.length_c   1.000
_cell.angle_alpha   90.00
_cell.angle_beta   90.00
_cell.angle_gamma   90.00
#
_symmetry.space_group_name_H-M   'P 1'
#
loop_
_entity.id
_entity.type
_entity.pdbx_description
1 polymer ?
#
loop_
_entity_poly.entity_id
_entity_poly.type
_entity_poly.pdbx_seq_one_letter_code
_entity_poly.pdbx_strand_id
1 'polypeptide(L)'
;MKTYLSGAELNDLLFVTHLIEFNRTTVNNWEKRGNLTKEEAKFLRTGATWTEKFLTTVLDRMPKKEVEKYAKRTLRAQQDPIRILDKWMQDRVFGTYETEFEVVKVERPQFEQLAMVAIHAHCRDCNKSYTECDLYDILEDNLVPRCETKCNCAYAYISEEAKQRAEEKKKLKAEKKNKVSKRKAKKIANRFDENQEEYVYNFTPKNKGLNK
;
A
#
# COMPACT_ATOMS: atom_id res chain seq x y z
N MET A 1 -5.48 -37.87 -44.27
CA MET A 1 -6.08 -37.07 -43.18
C MET A 1 -4.97 -36.55 -42.28
N LYS A 2 -5.15 -35.37 -41.67
CA LYS A 2 -4.18 -34.80 -40.72
C LYS A 2 -3.97 -35.76 -39.54
N THR A 3 -2.71 -36.03 -39.21
CA THR A 3 -2.27 -36.98 -38.17
C THR A 3 -1.94 -36.31 -36.84
N TYR A 4 -2.11 -34.99 -36.73
CA TYR A 4 -1.83 -34.21 -35.55
C TYR A 4 -2.92 -33.16 -35.34
N LEU A 5 -3.05 -32.68 -34.10
CA LEU A 5 -3.98 -31.62 -33.73
C LEU A 5 -3.24 -30.30 -33.44
N SER A 6 -3.80 -29.19 -33.91
CA SER A 6 -3.37 -27.86 -33.50
C SER A 6 -3.72 -27.61 -32.03
N GLY A 7 -3.19 -26.52 -31.45
CA GLY A 7 -3.55 -26.14 -30.09
C GLY A 7 -5.06 -25.91 -29.91
N ALA A 8 -5.71 -25.30 -30.90
CA ALA A 8 -7.16 -25.05 -30.88
C ALA A 8 -7.96 -26.36 -31.00
N GLU A 9 -7.63 -27.20 -31.99
CA GLU A 9 -8.32 -28.49 -32.20
C GLU A 9 -8.19 -29.42 -30.99
N LEU A 10 -7.07 -29.34 -30.26
CA LEU A 10 -6.85 -30.11 -29.04
C LEU A 10 -7.68 -29.56 -27.86
N ASN A 11 -7.85 -28.25 -27.77
CA ASN A 11 -8.77 -27.64 -26.79
C ASN A 11 -10.24 -28.00 -27.10
N ASP A 12 -10.62 -28.08 -28.37
CA ASP A 12 -11.96 -28.52 -28.77
C ASP A 12 -12.21 -29.97 -28.32
N LEU A 13 -11.24 -30.88 -28.52
CA LEU A 13 -11.34 -32.26 -28.00
C LEU A 13 -11.39 -32.32 -26.47
N LEU A 14 -10.64 -31.46 -25.79
CA LEU A 14 -10.69 -31.35 -24.32
C LEU A 14 -12.11 -30.96 -23.86
N PHE A 15 -12.72 -29.97 -24.52
CA PHE A 15 -14.10 -29.57 -24.26
C PHE A 15 -15.10 -30.69 -24.53
N VAL A 16 -14.95 -31.40 -25.65
CA VAL A 16 -15.79 -32.57 -25.99
C VAL A 16 -15.73 -33.64 -24.90
N THR A 17 -14.54 -33.88 -24.35
CA THR A 17 -14.34 -34.84 -23.26
C THR A 17 -15.06 -34.41 -22.00
N HIS A 18 -14.91 -33.13 -21.64
CA HIS A 18 -15.59 -32.55 -20.49
C HIS A 18 -17.12 -32.57 -20.66
N LEU A 19 -17.63 -32.32 -21.87
CA LEU A 19 -19.05 -32.39 -22.18
C LEU A 19 -19.63 -33.80 -21.96
N ILE A 20 -18.88 -34.86 -22.28
CA ILE A 20 -19.31 -36.25 -22.01
C ILE A 20 -19.46 -36.46 -20.50
N GLU A 21 -18.45 -36.10 -19.71
CA GLU A 21 -18.47 -36.23 -18.24
C GLU A 21 -19.60 -35.38 -17.62
N PHE A 22 -19.77 -34.15 -18.10
CA PHE A 22 -20.81 -33.22 -17.66
C PHE A 22 -22.20 -33.76 -17.97
N ASN A 23 -22.45 -34.27 -19.17
CA ASN A 23 -23.73 -34.85 -19.56
C ASN A 23 -24.07 -36.08 -18.69
N ARG A 24 -23.10 -36.98 -18.47
CA ARG A 24 -23.27 -38.14 -17.58
C ARG A 24 -23.62 -37.71 -16.15
N THR A 25 -22.88 -36.74 -15.62
CA THR A 25 -23.09 -36.22 -14.27
C THR A 25 -24.43 -35.51 -14.14
N THR A 26 -24.81 -34.70 -15.12
CA THR A 26 -26.10 -34.00 -15.18
C THR A 26 -27.24 -34.99 -15.18
N VAL A 27 -27.22 -36.00 -16.06
CA VAL A 27 -28.26 -37.04 -16.07
C VAL A 27 -28.35 -37.73 -14.70
N ASN A 28 -27.23 -38.19 -14.15
CA ASN A 28 -27.22 -38.90 -12.86
C ASN A 28 -27.75 -38.03 -11.71
N ASN A 29 -27.43 -36.74 -11.69
CA ASN A 29 -27.84 -35.83 -10.62
C ASN A 29 -29.27 -35.36 -10.77
N TRP A 30 -29.70 -35.04 -11.99
CA TRP A 30 -31.01 -34.47 -12.26
C TRP A 30 -32.10 -35.54 -12.25
N GLU A 31 -31.80 -36.76 -12.73
CA GLU A 31 -32.70 -37.91 -12.62
C GLU A 31 -32.99 -38.26 -11.15
N LYS A 32 -31.97 -38.25 -10.28
CA LYS A 32 -32.14 -38.43 -8.82
C LYS A 32 -33.03 -37.37 -8.18
N ARG A 33 -33.05 -36.15 -8.73
CA ARG A 33 -33.84 -35.01 -8.24
C ARG A 33 -35.23 -34.93 -8.87
N GLY A 34 -35.56 -35.81 -9.82
CA GLY A 34 -36.81 -35.73 -10.58
C GLY A 34 -36.89 -34.54 -11.54
N ASN A 35 -35.74 -33.97 -11.93
CA ASN A 35 -35.66 -32.80 -12.81
C ASN A 35 -35.63 -33.16 -14.30
N LEU A 36 -35.66 -34.46 -14.64
CA LEU A 36 -35.67 -34.94 -16.02
C LEU A 36 -36.76 -35.99 -16.17
N THR A 37 -37.46 -35.95 -17.30
CA THR A 37 -38.26 -37.08 -17.76
C THR A 37 -37.36 -38.24 -18.22
N LYS A 38 -37.93 -39.45 -18.27
CA LYS A 38 -37.21 -40.64 -18.75
C LYS A 38 -36.72 -40.48 -20.20
N GLU A 39 -37.47 -39.76 -21.03
CA GLU A 39 -37.10 -39.51 -22.42
C GLU A 39 -35.97 -38.49 -22.56
N GLU A 40 -36.01 -37.38 -21.81
CA GLU A 40 -34.93 -36.38 -21.80
C GLU A 40 -33.61 -36.98 -21.30
N ALA A 41 -33.67 -37.77 -20.22
CA ALA A 41 -32.50 -38.49 -19.71
C ALA A 41 -31.94 -39.46 -20.76
N LYS A 42 -32.80 -40.16 -21.50
CA LYS A 42 -32.40 -41.05 -22.60
C LYS A 42 -31.70 -40.26 -23.72
N PHE A 43 -32.22 -39.11 -24.13
CA PHE A 43 -31.60 -38.29 -25.17
C PHE A 43 -30.21 -37.78 -24.77
N LEU A 44 -30.06 -37.27 -23.55
CA LEU A 44 -28.77 -36.82 -23.03
C LEU A 44 -27.73 -37.96 -22.94
N ARG A 45 -28.13 -39.15 -22.44
CA ARG A 45 -27.25 -40.32 -22.43
C ARG A 45 -26.84 -40.74 -23.83
N THR A 46 -27.79 -40.74 -24.76
CA THR A 46 -27.54 -41.11 -26.16
C THR A 46 -26.55 -40.13 -26.79
N GLY A 47 -26.71 -38.82 -26.55
CA GLY A 47 -25.75 -37.80 -26.95
C GLY A 47 -24.35 -38.08 -26.42
N ALA A 48 -24.21 -38.32 -25.10
CA ALA A 48 -22.92 -38.65 -24.50
C ALA A 48 -22.26 -39.89 -25.15
N THR A 49 -23.02 -40.95 -25.42
CA THR A 49 -22.52 -42.18 -26.06
C THR A 49 -22.03 -41.93 -27.48
N TRP A 50 -22.75 -41.14 -28.29
CA TRP A 50 -22.31 -40.83 -29.65
C TRP A 50 -21.09 -39.92 -29.68
N THR A 51 -21.02 -38.95 -28.76
CA THR A 51 -19.85 -38.08 -28.60
C THR A 51 -18.62 -38.88 -28.14
N GLU A 52 -18.79 -39.87 -27.27
CA GLU A 52 -17.72 -40.79 -26.86
C GLU A 52 -17.23 -41.63 -28.05
N LYS A 53 -18.13 -42.21 -28.84
CA LYS A 53 -17.76 -42.94 -30.07
C LYS A 53 -16.97 -42.06 -31.03
N PHE A 54 -17.41 -40.82 -31.24
CA PHE A 54 -16.67 -39.84 -32.02
C PHE A 54 -15.25 -39.65 -31.48
N LEU A 55 -15.11 -39.37 -30.18
CA LEU A 55 -13.82 -39.15 -29.54
C LEU A 55 -12.90 -40.38 -29.73
N THR A 56 -13.39 -41.59 -29.46
CA THR A 56 -12.64 -42.83 -29.63
C THR A 56 -12.14 -43.00 -31.07
N THR A 57 -13.02 -42.82 -32.07
CA THR A 57 -12.60 -42.95 -33.48
C THR A 57 -11.56 -41.89 -33.90
N VAL A 58 -11.59 -40.70 -33.30
CA VAL A 58 -10.59 -39.66 -33.53
C VAL A 58 -9.26 -40.01 -32.87
N LEU A 59 -9.27 -40.57 -31.66
CA LEU A 59 -8.06 -40.97 -30.95
C LEU A 59 -7.40 -42.20 -31.59
N ASP A 60 -8.19 -43.19 -32.02
CA ASP A 60 -7.68 -44.44 -32.61
C ASP A 60 -6.90 -44.24 -33.91
N ARG A 61 -7.28 -43.23 -34.70
CA ARG A 61 -6.57 -42.88 -35.95
C ARG A 61 -5.29 -42.06 -35.72
N MET A 62 -5.04 -41.59 -34.50
CA MET A 62 -3.89 -40.71 -34.21
C MET A 62 -2.63 -41.50 -33.79
N PRO A 63 -1.43 -40.97 -34.10
CA PRO A 63 -0.19 -41.54 -33.60
C PRO A 63 -0.15 -41.55 -32.06
N LYS A 64 0.40 -42.61 -31.46
CA LYS A 64 0.50 -42.77 -30.00
C LYS A 64 1.04 -41.54 -29.27
N LYS A 65 2.04 -40.86 -29.87
CA LYS A 65 2.64 -39.63 -29.31
C LYS A 65 1.62 -38.49 -29.14
N GLU A 66 0.72 -38.30 -30.08
CA GLU A 66 -0.31 -37.24 -30.02
C GLU A 66 -1.43 -37.64 -29.03
N VAL A 67 -1.79 -38.92 -28.99
CA VAL A 67 -2.75 -39.45 -28.01
C VAL A 67 -2.24 -39.28 -26.59
N GLU A 68 -0.97 -39.58 -26.32
CA GLU A 68 -0.33 -39.36 -25.01
C GLU A 68 -0.30 -37.88 -24.61
N LYS A 69 -0.05 -36.98 -25.57
CA LYS A 69 -0.06 -35.53 -25.34
C LYS A 69 -1.45 -35.05 -24.94
N TYR A 70 -2.49 -35.53 -25.62
CA TYR A 70 -3.88 -35.28 -25.25
C TYR A 70 -4.19 -35.85 -23.86
N ALA A 71 -3.88 -37.13 -23.59
CA ALA A 71 -4.13 -37.78 -22.30
C ALA A 71 -3.48 -37.03 -21.12
N LYS A 72 -2.24 -36.53 -21.28
CA LYS A 72 -1.57 -35.70 -20.27
C LYS A 72 -2.31 -34.40 -19.98
N ARG A 73 -2.93 -33.79 -21.00
CA ARG A 73 -3.75 -32.58 -20.81
C ARG A 73 -5.11 -32.91 -20.19
N THR A 74 -5.74 -34.02 -20.57
CA THR A 74 -7.00 -34.48 -19.99
C THR A 74 -6.86 -34.81 -18.51
N LEU A 75 -5.78 -35.51 -18.09
CA LEU A 75 -5.50 -35.80 -16.68
C LEU A 75 -5.30 -34.54 -15.84
N ARG A 76 -4.65 -33.49 -16.40
CA ARG A 76 -4.54 -32.19 -15.74
C ARG A 76 -5.87 -31.44 -15.70
N ALA A 77 -6.64 -31.50 -16.78
CA ALA A 77 -7.97 -30.88 -16.86
C ALA A 77 -9.04 -31.60 -16.01
N GLN A 78 -8.80 -32.85 -15.59
CA GLN A 78 -9.62 -33.53 -14.58
C GLN A 78 -9.35 -33.01 -13.17
N GLN A 79 -8.14 -32.51 -12.89
CA GLN A 79 -7.80 -31.91 -11.59
C GLN A 79 -8.36 -30.49 -11.45
N ASP A 80 -8.43 -29.73 -12.54
CA ASP A 80 -9.07 -28.43 -12.59
C ASP A 80 -10.15 -28.43 -13.69
N PRO A 81 -11.42 -28.72 -13.34
CA PRO A 81 -12.47 -28.86 -14.34
C PRO A 81 -12.62 -27.55 -15.12
N ILE A 82 -12.73 -27.65 -16.44
CA ILE A 82 -13.06 -26.52 -17.30
C ILE A 82 -14.37 -25.93 -16.79
N ARG A 83 -14.31 -24.77 -16.11
CA ARG A 83 -15.51 -24.10 -15.63
C ARG A 83 -16.09 -23.29 -16.77
N ILE A 84 -17.23 -23.73 -17.29
CA ILE A 84 -18.02 -22.91 -18.20
C ILE A 84 -18.67 -21.82 -17.36
N LEU A 85 -18.17 -20.60 -17.49
CA LEU A 85 -18.76 -19.41 -16.89
C LEU A 85 -19.58 -18.70 -17.98
N ASP A 86 -20.85 -18.42 -17.67
CA ASP A 86 -21.63 -17.50 -18.50
C ASP A 86 -20.97 -16.11 -18.46
N LYS A 87 -20.94 -15.42 -19.59
CA LYS A 87 -20.43 -14.04 -19.67
C LYS A 87 -21.14 -13.12 -18.68
N TRP A 88 -22.44 -13.33 -18.42
CA TRP A 88 -23.14 -12.57 -17.40
C TRP A 88 -22.62 -12.86 -15.97
N MET A 89 -22.34 -14.12 -15.64
CA MET A 89 -21.72 -14.46 -14.36
C MET A 89 -20.27 -14.00 -14.29
N GLN A 90 -19.55 -14.05 -15.42
CA GLN A 90 -18.22 -13.48 -15.57
C GLN A 90 -18.27 -11.99 -15.25
N ASP A 91 -19.08 -11.21 -15.95
CA ASP A 91 -19.22 -9.77 -15.76
C ASP A 91 -19.72 -9.41 -14.35
N ARG A 92 -20.55 -10.26 -13.73
CA ARG A 92 -20.96 -10.06 -12.33
C ARG A 92 -19.82 -10.30 -11.34
N VAL A 93 -19.04 -11.37 -11.54
CA VAL A 93 -17.90 -11.70 -10.67
C VAL A 93 -16.76 -10.73 -10.93
N PHE A 94 -16.41 -10.44 -12.18
CA PHE A 94 -15.33 -9.53 -12.55
C PHE A 94 -15.71 -8.05 -12.46
N GLY A 95 -16.99 -7.67 -12.57
CA GLY A 95 -17.46 -6.32 -12.28
C GLY A 95 -17.31 -5.97 -10.79
N THR A 96 -17.44 -6.94 -9.89
CA THR A 96 -17.01 -6.78 -8.49
C THR A 96 -15.47 -6.73 -8.34
N TYR A 97 -14.71 -7.32 -9.27
CA TYR A 97 -13.24 -7.16 -9.27
C TYR A 97 -12.81 -5.77 -9.73
N GLU A 98 -13.52 -5.09 -10.65
CA GLU A 98 -13.17 -3.72 -11.07
C GLU A 98 -13.21 -2.74 -9.88
N THR A 99 -14.15 -2.92 -8.95
CA THR A 99 -14.17 -2.19 -7.67
C THR A 99 -13.05 -2.62 -6.71
N GLU A 100 -12.58 -3.87 -6.78
CA GLU A 100 -11.40 -4.34 -6.02
C GLU A 100 -10.06 -3.92 -6.67
N PHE A 101 -10.03 -3.60 -7.96
CA PHE A 101 -8.84 -3.11 -8.68
C PHE A 101 -8.50 -1.65 -8.35
N GLU A 102 -9.41 -0.89 -7.73
CA GLU A 102 -9.05 0.36 -7.04
C GLU A 102 -8.14 0.09 -5.82
N VAL A 103 -8.19 -1.12 -5.24
CA VAL A 103 -7.38 -1.51 -4.09
C VAL A 103 -6.09 -2.19 -4.55
N VAL A 104 -5.00 -1.43 -4.56
CA VAL A 104 -3.66 -1.99 -4.81
C VAL A 104 -3.22 -2.84 -3.61
N LYS A 105 -3.19 -4.17 -3.78
CA LYS A 105 -2.63 -5.09 -2.78
C LYS A 105 -1.12 -5.06 -2.84
N VAL A 106 -0.49 -4.35 -1.90
CA VAL A 106 0.97 -4.29 -1.73
C VAL A 106 1.36 -5.09 -0.49
N GLU A 107 2.43 -5.88 -0.56
CA GLU A 107 2.97 -6.54 0.62
C GLU A 107 3.44 -5.50 1.65
N ARG A 108 3.16 -5.73 2.94
CA ARG A 108 3.49 -4.77 4.02
C ARG A 108 4.95 -4.25 3.96
N PRO A 109 5.99 -5.10 3.75
CA PRO A 109 7.36 -4.61 3.66
C PRO A 109 7.61 -3.69 2.45
N GLN A 110 6.94 -3.95 1.33
CA GLN A 110 7.06 -3.12 0.12
C GLN A 110 6.35 -1.78 0.29
N PHE A 111 5.17 -1.79 0.94
CA PHE A 111 4.46 -0.57 1.31
C PHE A 111 5.28 0.29 2.28
N GLU A 112 5.92 -0.31 3.28
CA GLU A 112 6.78 0.40 4.23
C GLU A 112 7.97 1.07 3.52
N GLN A 113 8.58 0.42 2.53
CA GLN A 113 9.62 1.04 1.70
C GLN A 113 9.09 2.25 0.92
N LEU A 114 7.91 2.12 0.31
CA LEU A 114 7.27 3.24 -0.42
C LEU A 114 6.93 4.40 0.51
N ALA A 115 6.36 4.11 1.68
CA ALA A 115 6.04 5.10 2.70
C ALA A 115 7.31 5.83 3.18
N MET A 116 8.41 5.12 3.40
CA MET A 116 9.69 5.73 3.78
C MET A 116 10.26 6.64 2.70
N VAL A 117 10.15 6.27 1.42
CA VAL A 117 10.54 7.13 0.29
C VAL A 117 9.68 8.40 0.25
N ALA A 118 8.36 8.28 0.41
CA ALA A 118 7.44 9.40 0.44
C ALA A 118 7.72 10.36 1.62
N ILE A 119 7.94 9.81 2.82
CA ILE A 119 8.32 10.57 4.03
C ILE A 119 9.65 11.28 3.81
N HIS A 120 10.64 10.61 3.20
CA HIS A 120 11.93 11.24 2.92
C HIS A 120 11.80 12.40 1.92
N ALA A 121 10.93 12.28 0.91
CA ALA A 121 10.72 13.32 -0.10
C ALA A 121 9.92 14.53 0.44
N HIS A 122 8.87 14.28 1.23
CA HIS A 122 7.89 15.33 1.60
C HIS A 122 7.97 15.79 3.06
N CYS A 123 8.44 14.96 3.98
CA CYS A 123 8.46 15.26 5.42
C CYS A 123 9.84 15.71 5.93
N ARG A 124 10.89 15.66 5.09
CA ARG A 124 12.23 16.18 5.43
C ARG A 124 12.17 17.68 5.72
N ASP A 125 12.49 18.05 6.96
CA ASP A 125 12.46 19.44 7.45
C ASP A 125 11.11 20.16 7.24
N CYS A 126 10.01 19.42 7.06
CA CYS A 126 8.70 19.96 6.72
C CYS A 126 8.16 20.90 7.81
N ASN A 127 7.48 21.97 7.40
CA ASN A 127 6.83 22.94 8.30
C ASN A 127 5.32 23.10 8.03
N LYS A 128 4.75 22.29 7.13
CA LYS A 128 3.31 22.33 6.82
C LYS A 128 2.49 21.78 7.99
N SER A 129 1.25 22.24 8.09
CA SER A 129 0.26 21.66 9.02
C SER A 129 -0.18 20.28 8.53
N TYR A 130 -0.54 19.40 9.45
CA TYR A 130 -1.09 18.08 9.14
C TYR A 130 -2.38 18.15 8.31
N THR A 131 -3.18 19.22 8.49
CA THR A 131 -4.43 19.46 7.75
C THR A 131 -4.25 19.71 6.25
N GLU A 132 -3.04 20.08 5.83
CA GLU A 132 -2.70 20.40 4.43
C GLU A 132 -1.78 19.33 3.82
N CYS A 133 -1.67 18.18 4.47
CA CYS A 133 -0.72 17.14 4.10
C CYS A 133 -1.44 15.97 3.42
N ASP A 134 -1.29 15.86 2.11
CA ASP A 134 -1.89 14.79 1.28
C ASP A 134 -1.48 13.37 1.72
N LEU A 135 -0.36 13.24 2.42
CA LEU A 135 0.15 11.97 2.93
C LEU A 135 -0.36 11.62 4.33
N TYR A 136 -0.98 12.56 5.05
CA TYR A 136 -1.27 12.38 6.47
C TYR A 136 -2.28 11.24 6.68
N ASP A 137 -3.41 11.30 5.99
CA ASP A 137 -4.48 10.30 6.11
C ASP A 137 -3.97 8.91 5.66
N ILE A 138 -3.23 8.87 4.55
CA ILE A 138 -2.67 7.61 4.01
C ILE A 138 -1.71 6.95 5.01
N LEU A 139 -0.82 7.71 5.63
CA LEU A 139 0.16 7.17 6.59
C LEU A 139 -0.49 6.78 7.91
N GLU A 140 -1.50 7.54 8.36
CA GLU A 140 -2.24 7.27 9.58
C GLU A 140 -3.10 6.00 9.45
N ASP A 141 -3.87 5.89 8.37
CA ASP A 141 -4.75 4.75 8.10
C ASP A 141 -3.96 3.43 7.97
N ASN A 142 -2.70 3.52 7.53
CA ASN A 142 -1.81 2.37 7.42
C ASN A 142 -0.93 2.13 8.66
N LEU A 143 -1.14 2.89 9.75
CA LEU A 143 -0.43 2.77 11.02
C LEU A 143 1.09 2.92 10.87
N VAL A 144 1.53 3.87 10.05
CA VAL A 144 2.96 4.17 9.90
C VAL A 144 3.47 4.89 11.16
N PRO A 145 4.64 4.51 11.71
CA PRO A 145 5.18 5.15 12.91
C PRO A 145 5.41 6.66 12.75
N ARG A 146 5.02 7.43 13.76
CA ARG A 146 5.21 8.88 13.82
C ARG A 146 6.58 9.23 14.40
N CYS A 147 7.17 10.33 13.94
CA CYS A 147 8.47 10.84 14.42
C CYS A 147 8.33 11.87 15.55
N GLU A 148 7.17 12.54 15.67
CA GLU A 148 6.82 13.51 16.73
C GLU A 148 7.86 14.62 17.00
N THR A 149 8.77 14.87 16.06
CA THR A 149 9.88 15.82 16.27
C THR A 149 9.43 17.27 16.16
N LYS A 150 8.34 17.53 15.45
CA LYS A 150 7.72 18.85 15.31
C LYS A 150 6.22 18.78 15.58
N CYS A 151 5.67 19.84 16.17
CA CYS A 151 4.25 19.89 16.54
C CYS A 151 3.28 20.05 15.36
N ASN A 152 3.78 20.46 14.19
CA ASN A 152 2.96 20.76 13.01
C ASN A 152 2.81 19.59 12.03
N CYS A 153 3.78 18.66 11.99
CA CYS A 153 3.76 17.50 11.10
C CYS A 153 4.25 16.26 11.88
N ALA A 154 3.37 15.27 12.04
CA ALA A 154 3.62 14.06 12.83
C ALA A 154 4.78 13.19 12.29
N TYR A 155 5.05 13.27 10.99
CA TYR A 155 6.07 12.49 10.29
C TYR A 155 7.34 13.30 9.97
N ALA A 156 7.40 14.57 10.36
CA ALA A 156 8.56 15.40 10.06
C ALA A 156 9.79 15.02 10.88
N TYR A 157 10.95 14.96 10.22
CA TYR A 157 12.24 14.75 10.84
C TYR A 157 13.21 15.87 10.43
N ILE A 158 14.19 16.14 11.30
CA ILE A 158 15.19 17.19 11.08
C ILE A 158 16.40 16.55 10.38
N SER A 159 16.75 17.04 9.20
CA SER A 159 17.93 16.52 8.49
C SER A 159 19.23 16.95 9.16
N GLU A 160 20.29 16.16 8.99
CA GLU A 160 21.62 16.47 9.57
C GLU A 160 22.15 17.84 9.10
N GLU A 161 21.88 18.21 7.85
CA GLU A 161 22.21 19.55 7.33
C GLU A 161 21.48 20.68 8.06
N ALA A 162 20.21 20.46 8.44
CA ALA A 162 19.44 21.43 9.18
C ALA A 162 19.94 21.55 10.63
N LYS A 163 20.37 20.44 11.25
CA LYS A 163 21.01 20.45 12.57
C LYS A 163 22.32 21.23 12.55
N GLN A 164 23.19 20.97 11.57
CA GLN A 164 24.45 21.70 11.40
C GLN A 164 24.24 23.20 11.21
N ARG A 165 23.30 23.59 10.32
CA ARG A 165 22.92 25.00 10.11
C ARG A 165 22.37 25.66 11.38
N ALA A 166 21.63 24.92 12.20
CA ALA A 166 21.11 25.44 13.47
C ALA A 166 22.22 25.65 14.51
N GLU A 167 23.19 24.74 14.59
CA GLU A 167 24.36 24.87 15.47
C GLU A 167 25.27 26.03 15.07
N GLU A 168 25.56 26.19 13.78
CA GLU A 168 26.31 27.34 13.27
C GLU A 168 25.62 28.66 13.60
N LYS A 169 24.29 28.74 13.40
CA LYS A 169 23.51 29.91 13.80
C LYS A 169 23.56 30.18 15.30
N LYS A 170 23.59 29.14 16.15
CA LYS A 170 23.75 29.29 17.60
C LYS A 170 25.14 29.81 17.96
N LYS A 171 26.20 29.28 17.35
CA LYS A 171 27.59 29.76 17.53
C LYS A 171 27.73 31.24 17.13
N LEU A 172 27.22 31.62 15.95
CA LEU A 172 27.22 33.01 15.48
C LEU A 172 26.41 33.95 16.40
N LYS A 173 25.28 33.49 16.97
CA LYS A 173 24.49 34.29 17.93
C LYS A 173 25.22 34.44 19.27
N ALA A 174 25.93 33.42 19.75
CA ALA A 174 26.74 33.50 20.96
C ALA A 174 27.90 34.51 20.79
N GLU A 175 28.59 34.47 19.65
CA GLU A 175 29.63 35.43 19.30
C GLU A 175 29.11 36.88 19.23
N LYS A 176 27.90 37.08 18.69
CA LYS A 176 27.26 38.41 18.64
C LYS A 176 26.82 38.91 20.01
N LYS A 177 26.36 38.04 20.92
CA LYS A 177 25.99 38.42 22.30
C LYS A 177 27.21 38.79 23.15
N ASN A 178 28.38 38.23 22.87
CA ASN A 178 29.63 38.56 23.56
C ASN A 178 30.26 39.88 23.08
N LYS A 179 29.73 40.54 22.04
CA LYS A 179 30.17 41.89 21.66
C LYS A 179 29.51 42.91 22.59
N VAL A 180 30.32 43.51 23.45
CA VAL A 180 29.92 44.61 24.34
C VAL A 180 29.30 45.74 23.50
N SER A 181 28.11 46.21 23.88
CA SER A 181 27.46 47.29 23.13
C SER A 181 28.31 48.55 23.12
N LYS A 182 28.34 49.29 22.00
CA LYS A 182 29.13 50.52 21.84
C LYS A 182 28.90 51.52 22.99
N ARG A 183 27.67 51.56 23.54
CA ARG A 183 27.28 52.41 24.66
C ARG A 183 27.91 51.97 25.99
N LYS A 184 28.05 50.67 26.23
CA LYS A 184 28.67 50.10 27.44
C LYS A 184 30.21 50.19 27.36
N ALA A 185 30.78 50.02 26.16
CA ALA A 185 32.21 50.26 25.93
C ALA A 185 32.60 51.73 26.19
N LYS A 186 31.79 52.70 25.74
CA LYS A 186 32.00 54.13 25.99
C LYS A 186 31.89 54.51 27.48
N LYS A 187 30.97 53.88 28.23
CA LYS A 187 30.85 54.08 29.69
C LYS A 187 32.02 53.52 30.49
N ILE A 188 32.62 52.41 30.03
CA ILE A 188 33.82 51.82 30.68
C ILE A 188 35.04 52.70 30.40
N ALA A 189 35.16 53.25 29.19
CA ALA A 189 36.24 54.16 28.83
C ALA A 189 36.22 55.47 29.66
N ASN A 190 35.03 56.02 29.91
CA ASN A 190 34.87 57.27 30.67
C ASN A 190 34.82 57.08 32.20
N ARG A 191 34.98 55.85 32.73
CA ARG A 191 34.83 55.56 34.16
C ARG A 191 35.94 56.16 35.03
N PHE A 192 37.06 56.55 34.43
CA PHE A 192 38.23 57.06 35.14
C PHE A 192 38.38 58.59 35.08
N ASP A 193 37.42 59.32 34.49
CA ASP A 193 37.47 60.79 34.35
C ASP A 193 36.68 61.57 35.42
N GLU A 194 35.93 60.90 36.31
CA GLU A 194 35.17 61.57 37.38
C GLU A 194 36.01 61.67 38.66
N ASN A 195 36.66 62.83 38.85
CA ASN A 195 37.36 63.22 40.08
C ASN A 195 36.42 63.16 41.30
N GLN A 196 36.94 62.62 42.40
CA GLN A 196 36.28 62.53 43.70
C GLN A 196 36.01 63.93 44.30
N GLU A 197 34.76 64.35 44.39
CA GLU A 197 34.34 65.40 45.34
C GLU A 197 33.69 64.72 46.56
N GLU A 198 34.42 64.67 47.67
CA GLU A 198 33.89 64.24 48.97
C GLU A 198 32.97 65.32 49.56
N TYR A 199 31.67 65.02 49.67
CA TYR A 199 30.74 65.86 50.44
C TYR A 199 30.67 65.39 51.90
N VAL A 200 31.16 66.21 52.83
CA VAL A 200 31.00 66.01 54.28
C VAL A 200 29.61 66.48 54.71
N TYR A 201 28.78 65.56 55.22
CA TYR A 201 27.44 65.86 55.75
C TYR A 201 27.52 66.21 57.26
N ASN A 202 27.29 67.47 57.63
CA ASN A 202 27.10 67.88 59.02
C ASN A 202 25.60 67.83 59.40
N PHE A 203 25.20 66.83 60.18
CA PHE A 203 23.83 66.68 60.69
C PHE A 203 23.77 67.00 62.20
N THR A 204 23.06 68.07 62.58
CA THR A 204 22.72 68.37 63.99
C THR A 204 21.24 68.10 64.26
N PRO A 205 20.88 67.17 65.17
CA PRO A 205 19.48 66.85 65.46
C PRO A 205 18.82 67.91 66.35
N LYS A 206 17.62 68.37 65.97
CA LYS A 206 16.77 69.25 66.80
C LYS A 206 15.97 68.43 67.81
N ASN A 207 16.30 68.56 69.10
CA ASN A 207 15.50 68.05 70.20
C ASN A 207 14.11 68.73 70.21
N LYS A 208 13.05 67.96 69.99
CA LYS A 208 11.67 68.39 70.29
C LYS A 208 11.47 68.28 71.80
N GLY A 209 11.23 69.42 72.44
CA GLY A 209 10.98 69.52 73.87
C GLY A 209 9.71 68.77 74.29
N LEU A 210 9.85 67.96 75.34
CA LEU A 210 8.78 67.60 76.24
C LEU A 210 8.34 68.87 76.97
N ASN A 211 7.05 69.20 76.93
CA ASN A 211 6.44 70.00 77.98
C ASN A 211 5.32 69.17 78.63
N LYS A 212 5.39 69.16 79.96
CA LYS A 212 4.48 68.57 80.94
C LYS A 212 3.11 69.21 80.90
#